data_AF-A0A2V1BBP1-F1
#
_entry.id   AF-A0A2V1BBP1-F1
#
_cell.length_a   1.000
_cell.length_b   1.000
_cell.length_c   1.000
_cell.angle_alpha   90.00
_cell.angle_beta   90.00
_cell.angle_gamma   90.00
#
_symmetry.space_group_name_H-M   'P 1'
#
loop_
_entity.id
_entity.type
_entity.pdbx_description
1 polymer ?
#
loop_
_entity_poly.entity_id
_entity_poly.type
_entity_poly.pdbx_seq_one_letter_code
_entity_poly.pdbx_strand_id
1 'polypeptide(L)' 'LNITQNHPNFELELIEEQPLIFKRKLYSKTLNPPKSEPEKPENYRTVTIKCLYPSY' A
#
# COMPACT_ATOMS: atom_id res chain seq x y z
N LEU A 1 3.78 5.67 -11.74
CA LEU A 1 4.03 6.02 -10.32
C LEU A 1 3.35 7.37 -10.06
N ASN A 2 2.54 7.53 -9.02
CA ASN A 2 1.87 8.81 -8.77
C ASN A 2 2.84 9.77 -8.07
N ILE A 3 3.58 10.55 -8.87
CA ILE A 3 4.76 11.34 -8.46
C ILE A 3 4.44 12.27 -7.28
N THR A 4 3.20 12.77 -7.21
CA THR A 4 2.71 13.65 -6.14
C THR A 4 2.76 13.00 -4.75
N GLN A 5 2.53 11.68 -4.67
CA GLN A 5 2.55 10.94 -3.39
C GLN A 5 3.97 10.71 -2.85
N ASN A 6 5.01 10.93 -3.67
CA ASN A 6 6.40 10.79 -3.27
C ASN A 6 6.97 12.07 -2.67
N HIS A 7 6.21 13.17 -2.64
CA HIS A 7 6.67 14.43 -2.09
C HIS A 7 6.82 14.32 -0.56
N PRO A 8 7.88 14.86 0.07
CA PRO A 8 8.10 14.74 1.51
C PRO A 8 6.97 15.33 2.38
N ASN A 9 6.25 16.31 1.83
CA ASN A 9 5.11 16.96 2.52
C ASN A 9 3.76 16.35 2.12
N PHE A 10 3.75 15.19 1.45
CA PHE A 10 2.50 14.53 1.12
C PHE A 10 1.89 13.93 2.39
N GLU A 11 0.73 14.44 2.79
CA GLU A 11 -0.07 13.85 3.85
C GLU A 11 -1.28 13.12 3.26
N LEU A 12 -1.61 11.98 3.85
CA LEU A 12 -2.84 11.28 3.52
C LEU A 12 -4.03 12.03 4.13
N GLU A 13 -5.16 12.01 3.43
CA GLU A 13 -6.44 12.46 3.97
C GLU A 13 -6.75 11.75 5.29
N LEU A 14 -7.53 12.42 6.16
CA LEU A 14 -7.98 11.87 7.43
C LEU A 14 -8.72 10.53 7.21
N ILE A 15 -8.63 9.61 8.17
CA ILE A 15 -9.21 8.26 8.00
C ILE A 15 -10.72 8.32 7.77
N GLU A 16 -11.39 9.34 8.31
CA GLU A 16 -12.82 9.64 8.16
C GLU A 16 -13.18 10.08 6.73
N GLU A 17 -12.23 10.56 5.94
CA GLU A 17 -12.41 11.01 4.56
C GLU A 17 -12.06 9.89 3.56
N GLN A 18 -11.21 8.94 3.98
CA GLN A 18 -10.77 7.84 3.13
C GLN A 18 -11.89 6.86 2.71
N PRO A 19 -11.71 6.12 1.59
CA PRO A 19 -12.64 5.07 1.17
C PRO A 19 -12.91 3.99 2.23
N LEU A 20 -14.09 3.37 2.15
CA LEU A 20 -14.56 2.35 3.12
C LEU A 20 -13.57 1.19 3.32
N ILE A 21 -12.82 0.82 2.28
CA ILE A 21 -11.81 -0.25 2.37
C ILE A 21 -10.77 0.06 3.45
N PHE A 22 -10.36 1.32 3.58
CA PHE A 22 -9.39 1.75 4.58
C PHE A 22 -10.04 1.88 5.96
N LYS A 23 -11.20 2.56 6.02
CA LYS A 23 -11.98 2.76 7.25
C LYS A 23 -12.29 1.44 7.97
N ARG A 24 -12.74 0.44 7.23
CA ARG A 24 -13.16 -0.86 7.76
C ARG A 24 -12.03 -1.89 7.81
N LYS A 25 -10.80 -1.50 7.49
CA LYS A 25 -9.64 -2.41 7.41
C LYS A 25 -9.95 -3.65 6.56
N LEU A 26 -10.69 -3.47 5.45
CA LEU A 26 -11.06 -4.52 4.50
C LEU A 26 -9.90 -4.86 3.56
N TYR A 27 -8.67 -4.67 4.03
CA TYR A 27 -7.48 -5.03 3.30
C TYR A 27 -6.41 -5.50 4.28
N SER A 28 -5.61 -6.47 3.86
CA SER A 28 -4.39 -6.88 4.54
C SER A 28 -3.20 -6.60 3.62
N LYS A 29 -2.18 -5.91 4.14
CA LYS A 29 -0.91 -5.71 3.43
C LYS A 29 0.13 -6.63 4.02
N THR A 30 0.76 -7.41 3.17
CA THR A 30 1.97 -8.16 3.51
C THR A 30 3.12 -7.55 2.73
N LEU A 31 4.07 -6.98 3.46
CA LEU A 31 5.31 -6.49 2.91
C LEU A 31 6.33 -7.62 2.98
N ASN A 32 6.72 -8.17 1.83
CA ASN A 32 7.77 -9.19 1.80
C ASN A 32 9.06 -8.65 2.42
N PRO A 33 9.92 -9.46 3.03
CA PRO A 33 11.22 -9.00 3.52
C PRO A 33 12.05 -8.35 2.40
N PRO A 34 12.95 -7.40 2.73
CA PRO A 34 13.85 -6.82 1.75
C PRO A 34 14.74 -7.91 1.14
N LYS A 35 14.91 -7.88 -0.18
CA LYS A 35 15.88 -8.71 -0.88
C LYS A 35 17.23 -8.00 -0.90
N SER A 36 18.32 -8.76 -0.98
CA SER A 36 19.66 -8.21 -1.23
C SER A 36 19.69 -7.46 -2.56
N GLU A 37 20.52 -6.42 -2.68
CA GLU A 37 20.73 -5.64 -3.91
C GLU A 37 19.44 -5.00 -4.47
N PRO A 38 18.86 -4.02 -3.74
CA PRO A 38 17.57 -3.41 -4.08
C PRO A 38 17.60 -2.57 -5.37
N GLU A 39 18.78 -2.22 -5.89
CA GLU A 39 18.95 -1.56 -7.18
C GLU A 39 18.61 -2.46 -8.38
N LYS A 40 18.62 -3.79 -8.22
CA LYS A 40 18.25 -4.71 -9.31
C LYS A 40 16.72 -4.82 -9.44
N PRO A 41 16.12 -4.64 -10.63
CA PRO A 41 14.67 -4.75 -10.84
C PRO A 41 14.04 -6.06 -10.34
N GLU A 42 14.74 -7.18 -10.48
CA GLU A 42 14.32 -8.51 -9.97
C GLU A 42 14.25 -8.62 -8.44
N ASN A 43 14.92 -7.69 -7.74
CA ASN A 43 14.95 -7.58 -6.29
C ASN A 43 13.95 -6.56 -5.75
N TYR A 44 13.14 -5.94 -6.62
CA TYR A 44 12.11 -5.03 -6.18
C TYR A 44 11.17 -5.72 -5.19
N ARG A 45 10.92 -4.99 -4.10
CA ARG A 45 10.13 -5.47 -2.98
C ARG A 45 8.67 -5.54 -3.42
N THR A 46 8.11 -6.74 -3.42
CA THR A 46 6.70 -6.93 -3.75
C THR A 46 5.83 -6.66 -2.52
N VAL A 47 4.74 -5.92 -2.72
CA VAL A 47 3.70 -5.72 -1.73
C VAL A 47 2.47 -6.48 -2.17
N THR A 48 1.96 -7.38 -1.33
CA THR A 48 0.67 -8.04 -1.59
C THR A 48 -0.42 -7.32 -0.83
N ILE A 49 -1.46 -6.91 -1.54
CA ILE A 49 -2.67 -6.31 -0.95
C ILE A 49 -3.81 -7.31 -1.17
N LYS A 50 -4.30 -7.91 -0.09
CA LYS A 50 -5.51 -8.75 -0.13
C LYS A 50 -6.71 -7.89 0.24
N CYS A 51 -7.65 -7.72 -0.68
CA CYS A 51 -8.91 -7.04 -0.40
C CYS A 51 -9.93 -8.05 0.12
N LEU A 52 -10.48 -7.80 1.30
CA LEU A 52 -11.56 -8.59 1.88
C LEU A 52 -12.87 -8.04 1.31
N TYR A 53 -13.30 -8.60 0.18
CA TYR A 53 -14.63 -8.29 -0.35
C TYR A 53 -15.65 -9.08 0.47
N PRO A 54 -16.60 -8.42 1.16
CA PRO A 54 -17.70 -9.14 1.79
C PRO A 54 -18.56 -9.73 0.66
N SER A 55 -18.49 -11.04 0.48
CA SER A 55 -19.46 -11.78 -0.33
C SER A 55 -20.81 -11.69 0.37
N TYR A 56 -21.73 -10.91 -0.21
CA TYR A 56 -23.14 -10.88 0.19
C TYR A 56 -23.87 -12.14 -0.29
#